data_AF-A0A9J5Z9E4-F1
#
_entry.id   AF-A0A9J5Z9E4-F1
#
_cell.length_a   1.000
_cell.length_b   1.000
_cell.length_c   1.000
_cell.angle_alpha   90.00
_cell.angle_beta   90.00
_cell.angle_gamma   90.00
#
_symmetry.space_group_name_H-M   'P 1'
#
loop_
_entity.id
_entity.type
_entity.pdbx_description
1 polymer ?
#
loop_
_entity_poly.entity_id
_entity_poly.type
_entity_poly.pdbx_seq_one_letter_code
_entity_poly.pdbx_strand_id
1 'polypeptide(L)'
;MSLIKNFCILLLTLYVVNICSEARVVENGIRFEVHIISDLPNNNIPLWFHCASKNHDFGYQLLKVGDDFNFQHLKDYCGDPEAKIRTCYWKVQEDGFYLGSNPDITEKMHDWQK
;
A
#
# COMPACT_ATOMS: atom_id res chain seq x y z
N MET A 1 -42.51 14.08 39.34
CA MET A 1 -41.06 13.84 39.51
C MET A 1 -40.50 12.64 38.72
N SER A 2 -41.34 11.77 38.16
CA SER A 2 -40.90 10.59 37.38
C SER A 2 -40.63 10.88 35.90
N LEU A 3 -41.45 11.75 35.28
CA LEU A 3 -41.35 12.08 33.84
C LEU A 3 -40.03 12.77 33.46
N ILE A 4 -39.55 13.69 34.30
CA ILE A 4 -38.28 14.40 34.08
C ILE A 4 -37.10 13.42 34.17
N LYS A 5 -37.14 12.44 35.09
CA LYS A 5 -36.10 11.40 35.19
C LYS A 5 -36.07 10.52 33.94
N ASN A 6 -37.23 10.08 33.46
CA ASN A 6 -37.32 9.24 32.26
C ASN A 6 -36.87 10.01 31.00
N PHE A 7 -37.20 11.30 30.93
CA PHE A 7 -36.76 12.18 29.85
C PHE A 7 -35.24 12.40 29.87
N CYS A 8 -34.65 12.64 31.05
CA CYS A 8 -33.20 12.75 31.20
C CYS A 8 -32.47 11.44 30.84
N ILE A 9 -33.03 10.28 31.21
CA ILE A 9 -32.48 8.97 30.83
C ILE A 9 -32.51 8.81 29.30
N LEU A 10 -33.63 9.12 28.65
CA LEU A 10 -33.76 9.08 27.19
C LEU A 10 -32.74 9.98 26.49
N LEU A 11 -32.58 11.23 26.95
CA LEU A 11 -31.60 12.15 26.40
C LEU A 11 -30.16 11.65 26.59
N LEU A 12 -29.84 11.07 27.75
CA LEU A 12 -28.52 10.48 28.00
C LEU A 12 -28.28 9.27 27.10
N THR A 13 -29.27 8.40 26.89
CA THR A 13 -29.13 7.26 25.98
C THR A 13 -28.91 7.69 24.53
N LEU A 14 -29.65 8.69 24.05
CA LEU A 14 -29.50 9.23 22.70
C LEU A 14 -28.14 9.91 22.50
N TYR A 15 -27.63 10.60 23.53
CA TYR A 15 -26.30 11.21 23.52
C TYR A 15 -25.17 10.17 23.49
N VAL A 16 -25.27 9.12 24.31
CA VAL A 16 -24.31 7.99 24.31
C VAL A 16 -24.29 7.27 22.97
N VAL A 17 -25.45 7.03 22.34
CA VAL A 17 -25.53 6.40 21.01
C VAL A 17 -24.87 7.27 19.93
N ASN A 18 -25.06 8.60 19.98
CA ASN A 18 -24.39 9.55 19.05
C ASN A 18 -22.86 9.54 19.19
N ILE A 19 -22.34 9.43 20.42
CA ILE A 19 -20.88 9.32 20.65
C ILE A 19 -20.35 7.96 20.20
N CYS A 20 -21.14 6.89 20.34
CA CYS A 20 -20.70 5.53 20.01
C CYS A 20 -20.73 5.22 18.50
N SER A 21 -21.45 6.01 17.70
CA SER A 21 -21.55 5.84 16.25
C SER A 21 -20.41 6.50 15.46
N GLU A 22 -19.18 6.40 15.94
CA GLU A 22 -17.99 6.40 15.07
C GLU A 22 -17.51 4.96 14.89
N ALA A 23 -18.40 4.11 14.38
CA ALA A 23 -17.98 2.86 13.78
C ALA A 23 -17.15 3.22 12.54
N ARG A 24 -15.83 3.34 12.71
CA ARG A 24 -14.90 3.41 11.59
C ARG A 24 -15.22 2.20 10.71
N VAL A 25 -15.63 2.46 9.48
CA VAL A 25 -15.67 1.44 8.44
C VAL A 25 -14.29 0.79 8.46
N VAL A 26 -14.24 -0.46 8.90
CA VAL A 26 -13.07 -1.31 8.71
C VAL A 26 -12.94 -1.41 7.19
N GLU A 27 -12.05 -0.63 6.59
CA GLU A 27 -11.56 -0.94 5.25
C GLU A 27 -11.17 -2.42 5.31
N ASN A 28 -11.84 -3.25 4.51
CA ASN A 28 -11.51 -4.67 4.37
C ASN A 28 -9.99 -4.83 4.41
N GLY A 29 -9.48 -5.62 5.36
CA GLY A 29 -8.08 -5.68 5.79
C GLY A 29 -7.09 -6.24 4.75
N ILE A 30 -7.26 -5.87 3.49
CA ILE A 30 -6.36 -6.12 2.39
C ILE A 30 -5.17 -5.20 2.59
N ARG A 31 -4.01 -5.80 2.85
CA ARG A 31 -2.73 -5.09 2.91
C ARG A 31 -2.03 -5.27 1.58
N PHE A 32 -1.36 -4.23 1.11
CA PHE A 32 -0.52 -4.32 -0.06
C PHE A 32 0.93 -4.25 0.37
N GLU A 33 1.75 -5.10 -0.20
CA GLU A 33 3.19 -5.15 0.03
C GLU A 33 3.89 -4.97 -1.32
N VAL A 34 4.77 -3.98 -1.41
CA VAL A 34 5.48 -3.63 -2.63
C VAL A 34 6.92 -4.03 -2.45
N HIS A 35 7.50 -4.68 -3.44
CA HIS A 35 8.92 -5.00 -3.53
C HIS A 35 9.50 -4.31 -4.75
N ILE A 36 10.57 -3.55 -4.57
CA ILE A 36 11.31 -2.89 -5.65
C ILE A 36 12.67 -3.59 -5.74
N ILE A 37 12.90 -4.27 -6.86
CA ILE A 37 14.08 -5.10 -7.08
C ILE A 37 14.90 -4.53 -8.24
N SER A 38 16.19 -4.30 -7.97
CA SER A 38 17.15 -3.94 -9.01
C SER A 38 17.76 -5.21 -9.61
N ASP A 39 17.33 -5.59 -10.82
CA ASP A 39 17.89 -6.69 -11.61
C ASP A 39 18.68 -6.14 -12.81
N LEU A 40 19.34 -5.00 -12.59
CA LEU A 40 20.26 -4.41 -13.56
C LEU A 40 21.54 -5.26 -13.66
N PRO A 41 22.17 -5.34 -14.85
CA PRO A 41 23.44 -6.04 -14.98
C PRO A 41 24.49 -5.43 -14.05
N ASN A 42 25.29 -6.29 -13.40
CA ASN A 42 26.25 -5.89 -12.38
C ASN A 42 27.43 -5.08 -12.97
N ASN A 43 27.19 -3.78 -13.15
CA ASN A 43 28.14 -2.79 -13.68
C ASN A 43 28.38 -1.63 -12.69
N ASN A 44 28.10 -1.85 -11.40
CA ASN A 44 28.13 -0.84 -10.35
C ASN A 44 27.17 0.35 -10.56
N ILE A 45 26.17 0.25 -11.42
CA ILE A 45 25.13 1.28 -11.55
C ILE A 45 24.03 0.98 -10.53
N PRO A 46 23.86 1.80 -9.49
CA PRO A 46 22.76 1.62 -8.57
C PRO A 46 21.46 2.16 -9.17
N LEU A 47 20.34 1.52 -8.85
CA LEU A 47 19.02 2.03 -9.14
C LEU A 47 18.70 3.17 -8.19
N TRP A 48 18.65 4.39 -8.71
CA TRP A 48 18.19 5.57 -8.00
C TRP A 48 16.72 5.83 -8.31
N PHE A 49 15.86 5.82 -7.29
CA PHE A 49 14.43 6.06 -7.47
C PHE A 49 13.86 6.92 -6.34
N HIS A 50 12.73 7.56 -6.62
CA HIS A 50 11.90 8.25 -5.64
C HIS A 50 10.58 7.52 -5.52
N CYS A 51 10.08 7.36 -4.30
CA CYS A 51 8.79 6.73 -4.07
C CYS A 51 7.92 7.62 -3.18
N ALA A 52 6.71 7.93 -3.65
CA ALA A 52 5.70 8.63 -2.88
C ALA A 52 4.30 8.10 -3.23
N SER A 53 3.45 8.00 -2.22
CA SER A 53 2.07 7.53 -2.33
C SER A 53 1.15 8.45 -1.52
N LYS A 54 0.24 9.14 -2.22
CA LYS A 54 -0.71 10.12 -1.66
C LYS A 54 -0.02 11.16 -0.74
N ASN A 55 -0.07 10.93 0.57
CA ASN A 55 0.40 11.80 1.64
C ASN A 55 1.69 11.30 2.29
N HIS A 56 2.25 10.19 1.82
CA HIS A 56 3.48 9.61 2.34
C HIS A 56 4.58 9.67 1.27
N ASP A 57 5.66 10.38 1.57
CA ASP A 57 6.86 10.44 0.75
C ASP A 57 7.93 9.55 1.41
N PHE A 58 8.32 8.48 0.73
CA PHE A 58 9.36 7.56 1.18
C PHE A 58 10.77 8.05 0.81
N GLY A 59 10.85 9.19 0.14
CA GLY A 59 12.10 9.83 -0.27
C GLY A 59 12.79 9.10 -1.42
N TYR A 60 14.05 9.47 -1.60
CA TYR A 60 14.93 8.85 -2.57
C TYR A 60 15.63 7.64 -1.95
N GLN A 61 15.70 6.57 -2.73
CA GLN A 61 16.36 5.34 -2.37
C GLN A 61 17.40 4.98 -3.44
N LEU A 62 18.43 4.27 -3.02
CA LEU A 62 19.53 3.84 -3.88
C LEU A 62 19.75 2.35 -3.65
N LEU A 63 19.44 1.54 -4.66
CA LEU A 63 19.53 0.07 -4.59
C LEU A 63 20.68 -0.45 -5.43
N LYS A 64 21.46 -1.36 -4.86
CA LYS A 64 22.44 -2.15 -5.60
C LYS A 64 21.72 -3.31 -6.29
N VAL A 65 22.43 -3.91 -7.25
CA VAL A 65 21.93 -5.11 -7.94
C VAL A 65 21.63 -6.21 -6.93
N GLY A 66 20.42 -6.76 -7.00
CA GLY A 66 19.92 -7.79 -6.09
C GLY A 66 19.29 -7.27 -4.79
N ASP A 67 19.35 -5.96 -4.50
CA ASP A 67 18.66 -5.40 -3.35
C ASP A 67 17.12 -5.40 -3.58
N ASP A 68 16.38 -5.64 -2.49
CA ASP A 68 14.92 -5.61 -2.45
C ASP A 68 14.46 -4.59 -1.40
N PHE A 69 13.91 -3.47 -1.87
CA PHE A 69 13.25 -2.49 -1.02
C PHE A 69 11.76 -2.78 -0.94
N ASN A 70 11.23 -2.96 0.26
CA ASN A 70 9.82 -3.19 0.45
C ASN A 70 9.14 -2.21 1.42
N PHE A 71 7.89 -1.92 1.10
CA PHE A 71 7.00 -1.12 1.94
C PHE A 71 5.56 -1.55 1.72
N GLN A 72 4.73 -1.36 2.74
CA GLN A 72 3.31 -1.61 2.64
C GLN A 72 2.64 -0.26 2.36
N HIS A 73 1.96 -0.04 1.21
CA HIS A 73 0.99 1.07 0.93
C HIS A 73 0.69 1.32 -0.59
N LEU A 74 0.20 0.32 -1.34
CA LEU A 74 -0.40 0.57 -2.67
C LEU A 74 -1.86 0.14 -2.73
N LYS A 75 -2.61 0.56 -3.76
CA LYS A 75 -3.98 0.08 -4.04
C LYS A 75 -4.19 -0.12 -5.55
N ASP A 76 -4.94 -1.16 -5.87
CA ASP A 76 -5.76 -1.40 -7.08
C ASP A 76 -5.13 -1.83 -8.41
N TYR A 77 -3.83 -2.16 -8.51
CA TYR A 77 -3.27 -2.68 -9.79
C TYR A 77 -2.46 -3.98 -9.70
N CYS A 78 -2.18 -4.47 -8.50
CA CYS A 78 -1.23 -5.56 -8.32
C CYS A 78 -1.58 -6.45 -7.12
N GLY A 79 -1.19 -7.72 -7.22
CA GLY A 79 -1.44 -8.76 -6.22
C GLY A 79 -2.62 -9.66 -6.55
N ASP A 80 -2.59 -10.87 -5.99
CA ASP A 80 -3.61 -11.89 -6.16
C ASP A 80 -4.96 -11.39 -5.59
N PRO A 81 -6.05 -11.38 -6.39
CA PRO A 81 -7.35 -10.92 -5.94
C PRO A 81 -7.91 -11.74 -4.76
N GLU A 82 -7.49 -13.00 -4.62
CA GLU A 82 -7.90 -13.93 -3.56
C GLU A 82 -7.01 -13.83 -2.30
N ALA A 83 -5.84 -13.20 -2.39
CA ALA A 83 -4.92 -13.10 -1.28
C ALA A 83 -5.32 -11.99 -0.29
N LYS A 84 -5.19 -12.29 1.02
CA LYS A 84 -5.36 -11.31 2.10
C LYS A 84 -4.27 -10.23 2.07
N ILE A 85 -3.09 -10.58 1.57
CA ILE A 85 -1.99 -9.65 1.31
C ILE A 85 -1.75 -9.66 -0.19
N ARG A 86 -1.85 -8.49 -0.82
CA ARG A 86 -1.60 -8.30 -2.23
C ARG A 86 -0.16 -7.83 -2.43
N THR A 87 0.69 -8.76 -2.83
CA THR A 87 2.10 -8.47 -3.08
C THR A 87 2.31 -8.00 -4.52
N CYS A 88 3.15 -6.98 -4.68
CA CYS A 88 3.44 -6.33 -5.94
C CYS A 88 4.95 -6.25 -6.12
N TYR A 89 5.46 -6.83 -7.19
CA TYR A 89 6.88 -6.77 -7.54
C TYR A 89 7.09 -5.76 -8.66
N TRP A 90 7.99 -4.83 -8.42
CA TRP A 90 8.44 -3.80 -9.35
C TRP A 90 9.90 -4.11 -9.65
N LYS A 91 10.14 -4.66 -10.83
CA LYS A 91 11.46 -5.16 -11.22
C LYS A 91 12.06 -4.27 -12.30
N VAL A 92 13.24 -3.73 -12.02
CA VAL A 92 14.00 -2.91 -12.96
C VAL A 92 15.03 -3.80 -13.63
N GLN A 93 14.99 -3.87 -14.96
CA GLN A 93 15.93 -4.64 -15.77
C GLN A 93 16.63 -3.74 -16.79
N GLU A 94 17.60 -4.29 -17.53
CA GLU A 94 18.39 -3.55 -18.51
C GLU A 94 17.54 -2.85 -19.59
N ASP A 95 16.39 -3.42 -19.92
CA ASP A 95 15.56 -2.97 -21.04
C ASP A 95 14.26 -2.28 -20.62
N GLY A 96 13.93 -2.24 -19.33
CA GLY A 96 12.74 -1.54 -18.87
C GLY A 96 12.31 -1.84 -17.44
N PHE A 97 11.08 -1.42 -17.16
CA PHE A 97 10.38 -1.56 -15.89
C PHE A 97 9.26 -2.59 -16.01
N TYR A 98 9.21 -3.51 -15.04
CA TYR A 98 8.33 -4.66 -15.03
C TYR A 98 7.49 -4.71 -13.76
N LEU A 99 6.25 -5.19 -13.87
CA LEU A 99 5.33 -5.37 -12.75
C LEU A 99 4.78 -6.79 -12.71
N GLY A 100 4.60 -7.36 -11.52
CA GLY A 100 3.95 -8.67 -11.37
C GLY A 100 3.52 -8.96 -9.94
N SER A 101 2.80 -10.07 -9.78
CA SER A 101 2.45 -10.63 -8.46
C SER A 101 3.54 -11.54 -7.89
N ASN A 102 4.53 -11.92 -8.72
CA ASN A 102 5.67 -12.76 -8.38
C ASN A 102 6.92 -12.20 -9.08
N PRO A 103 8.12 -12.20 -8.46
CA PRO A 103 9.34 -11.64 -9.06
C PRO A 103 9.80 -12.40 -10.32
N ASP A 104 9.44 -13.68 -10.45
CA ASP A 104 9.77 -14.52 -11.60
C ASP A 104 8.75 -14.39 -12.74
N ILE A 105 7.52 -13.93 -12.44
CA ILE A 105 6.41 -13.80 -13.39
C ILE A 105 5.99 -12.33 -13.42
N THR A 106 6.74 -11.53 -14.18
CA THR A 106 6.49 -10.10 -14.35
C THR A 106 6.23 -9.74 -15.81
N GLU A 107 5.42 -8.71 -16.03
CA GLU A 107 5.09 -8.16 -17.34
C GLU A 107 5.79 -6.80 -17.51
N LYS A 108 6.34 -6.57 -18.71
CA LYS A 108 7.00 -5.32 -19.04
C LYS A 108 5.97 -4.21 -19.17
N MET A 109 6.09 -3.17 -18.35
CA MET A 109 5.18 -2.03 -18.38
C MET A 109 5.75 -0.86 -19.18
N HIS A 110 7.08 -0.71 -19.21
CA HIS A 110 7.70 0.44 -19.84
C HIS A 110 9.13 0.14 -20.30
N ASP A 111 9.49 0.54 -21.53
CA ASP A 111 10.88 0.55 -22.02
C ASP A 111 11.63 1.78 -21.51
N TRP A 112 12.94 1.71 -21.27
CA TRP A 112 13.68 2.94 -20.95
C TRP A 112 13.58 3.96 -22.10
N GLN A 113 13.26 5.21 -21.76
CA GLN A 113 13.34 6.30 -22.74
C GLN A 113 14.82 6.61 -22.99
N LYS A 114 15.17 6.74 -24.28
CA LYS A 114 16.51 7.13 -24.71
C LYS A 114 16.67 8.64 -24.69
#